data_AF-A0A3D1R337-F1
#
_entry.id   AF-A0A3D1R337-F1
#
_cell.length_a   1.000
_cell.length_b   1.000
_cell.length_c   1.000
_cell.angle_alpha   90.00
_cell.angle_beta   90.00
_cell.angle_gamma   90.00
#
_symmetry.space_group_name_H-M   'P 1'
#
loop_
_entity.id
_entity.type
_entity.pdbx_description
1 polymer ?
#
loop_
_entity_poly.entity_id
_entity_poly.type
_entity_poly.pdbx_seq_one_letter_code
_entity_poly.pdbx_strand_id
1 'polypeptide(L)' 'ADTDADGLSDGAEPSHGTDPLNPDTDADGLTDGQEVALGTDPLKADSDSDGVSDADEVAAGTDPLNRDTDGD' A
#
# COMPACT_ATOMS: atom_id res chain seq x y z
N ALA A 1 11.28 0.63 -16.62
CA ALA A 1 12.34 0.50 -15.62
C ALA A 1 11.61 0.44 -14.29
N ASP A 2 12.27 0.78 -13.20
CA ASP A 2 11.67 1.04 -11.89
C ASP A 2 12.47 2.28 -11.41
N THR A 3 11.85 3.45 -11.53
CA THR A 3 12.57 4.72 -11.51
C THR A 3 12.73 5.28 -10.11
N ASP A 4 11.78 5.03 -9.23
CA ASP A 4 11.80 5.37 -7.81
C ASP A 4 12.24 4.22 -6.90
N ALA A 5 12.44 3.02 -7.47
CA ALA A 5 13.00 1.84 -6.80
C ALA A 5 12.10 1.29 -5.68
N ASP A 6 10.79 1.36 -5.90
CA ASP A 6 9.74 0.95 -4.97
C ASP A 6 9.36 -0.55 -5.13
N GLY A 7 9.82 -1.18 -6.21
CA GLY A 7 9.57 -2.59 -6.55
C GLY A 7 8.41 -2.80 -7.53
N LEU A 8 7.73 -1.73 -7.93
CA LEU A 8 6.77 -1.66 -9.03
C LEU A 8 7.46 -1.05 -10.25
N SER A 9 7.24 -1.60 -11.45
CA SER A 9 7.88 -1.05 -12.65
C SER A 9 7.12 0.16 -13.18
N ASP A 10 7.80 1.15 -13.78
CA ASP A 10 7.16 2.32 -14.44
C ASP A 10 6.03 1.97 -15.42
N GLY A 11 6.08 0.77 -16.01
CA GLY A 11 5.05 0.29 -16.94
C GLY A 11 3.80 -0.29 -16.26
N ALA A 12 3.90 -0.67 -14.99
CA ALA A 12 2.83 -1.24 -14.17
C ALA A 12 2.11 -0.15 -13.38
N GLU A 13 2.83 0.87 -12.91
CA GLU A 13 2.30 1.95 -12.09
C GLU A 13 1.06 2.66 -12.68
N PRO A 14 0.99 3.00 -13.98
CA PRO A 14 -0.23 3.58 -14.55
C PRO A 14 -1.47 2.69 -14.45
N SER A 15 -1.31 1.38 -14.27
CA SER A 15 -2.44 0.45 -14.05
C SER A 15 -2.90 0.37 -12.60
N HIS A 16 -2.03 0.75 -11.66
CA HIS A 16 -2.34 0.91 -10.24
C HIS A 16 -2.74 2.35 -9.89
N GLY A 17 -2.48 3.31 -10.78
CA GLY A 17 -2.81 4.72 -10.58
C GLY A 17 -1.74 5.51 -9.84
N THR A 18 -0.56 4.91 -9.66
CA THR A 18 0.58 5.46 -8.94
C THR A 18 1.50 6.27 -9.85
N ASP A 19 2.46 7.01 -9.28
CA ASP A 19 3.38 7.88 -10.02
C ASP A 19 4.79 7.28 -10.08
N PRO A 20 5.34 6.99 -11.29
CA PRO A 20 6.69 6.42 -11.48
C PRO A 20 7.89 7.15 -10.91
N LEU A 21 7.67 8.27 -10.27
CA LEU A 21 8.70 9.07 -9.62
C LEU A 21 8.46 9.20 -8.12
N ASN A 22 7.42 8.56 -7.60
CA ASN A 22 7.00 8.63 -6.22
C ASN A 22 6.76 7.22 -5.66
N PRO A 23 7.67 6.72 -4.81
CA PRO A 23 7.64 5.32 -4.39
C PRO A 23 6.49 4.97 -3.43
N ASP A 24 5.74 5.95 -2.94
CA ASP A 24 4.68 5.82 -1.92
C ASP A 24 3.61 6.88 -2.24
N THR A 25 2.57 6.47 -2.95
CA THR A 25 1.60 7.38 -3.56
C THR A 25 0.62 7.98 -2.54
N ASP A 26 0.24 7.25 -1.50
CA ASP A 26 -0.69 7.73 -0.48
C ASP A 26 -0.03 8.22 0.82
N ALA A 27 1.29 8.05 0.93
CA ALA A 27 2.15 8.50 2.01
C ALA A 27 1.86 7.82 3.36
N ASP A 28 1.47 6.54 3.36
CA ASP A 28 1.23 5.76 4.58
C ASP A 28 2.51 5.11 5.16
N GLY A 29 3.56 5.00 4.35
CA GLY A 29 4.86 4.42 4.72
C GLY A 29 5.15 3.03 4.16
N LEU A 30 4.22 2.43 3.41
CA LEU A 30 4.47 1.34 2.48
C LEU A 30 4.72 1.92 1.08
N THR A 31 5.62 1.30 0.34
CA THR A 31 5.81 1.67 -1.06
C THR A 31 4.69 1.07 -1.93
N ASP A 32 4.37 1.70 -3.06
CA ASP A 32 3.32 1.20 -3.97
C ASP A 32 3.56 -0.26 -4.37
N GLY A 33 4.82 -0.64 -4.63
CA GLY A 33 5.23 -2.02 -4.89
C GLY A 33 5.01 -2.99 -3.71
N GLN A 34 5.15 -2.54 -2.47
CA GLN A 34 4.84 -3.33 -1.26
C GLN A 34 3.34 -3.54 -1.13
N GLU A 35 2.56 -2.48 -1.35
CA GLU A 35 1.11 -2.52 -1.24
C GLU A 35 0.49 -3.44 -2.29
N VAL A 36 0.95 -3.34 -3.55
CA VAL A 36 0.54 -4.26 -4.62
C VAL A 36 0.90 -5.71 -4.30
N ALA A 37 2.01 -5.95 -3.60
CA ALA A 37 2.41 -7.30 -3.18
C ALA A 37 1.56 -7.83 -2.00
N LEU A 38 1.09 -6.96 -1.12
CA LEU A 38 0.20 -7.27 0.00
C LEU A 38 -1.27 -7.40 -0.44
N GLY A 39 -1.63 -6.76 -1.56
CA GLY A 39 -3.00 -6.69 -2.08
C GLY A 39 -3.80 -5.51 -1.52
N THR A 40 -3.14 -4.57 -0.86
CA THR A 40 -3.71 -3.28 -0.43
C THR A 40 -3.84 -2.31 -1.62
N ASP A 41 -4.49 -1.18 -1.40
CA ASP A 41 -4.74 -0.15 -2.41
C ASP A 41 -3.69 0.96 -2.28
N PRO A 42 -2.71 1.08 -3.21
CA PRO A 42 -1.61 2.06 -3.13
C PRO A 42 -2.03 3.52 -3.27
N LEU A 43 -3.34 3.77 -3.32
CA LEU A 43 -3.93 5.10 -3.36
C LEU A 43 -4.69 5.42 -2.06
N LYS A 44 -4.65 4.53 -1.08
CA LYS A 44 -5.35 4.66 0.19
C LYS A 44 -4.51 4.12 1.34
N ALA A 45 -4.07 5.06 2.17
CA ALA A 45 -3.33 4.76 3.37
C ALA A 45 -4.02 3.79 4.34
N ASP A 46 -5.33 3.58 4.20
CA ASP A 46 -6.17 2.68 4.98
C ASP A 46 -7.09 1.96 3.98
N SER A 47 -6.70 0.74 3.60
CA SER A 47 -7.32 -0.01 2.49
C SER A 47 -8.72 -0.50 2.81
N ASP A 48 -8.97 -0.90 4.06
CA ASP A 48 -10.24 -1.45 4.52
C ASP A 48 -11.15 -0.43 5.22
N SER A 49 -10.64 0.79 5.42
CA SER A 49 -11.32 1.94 6.01
C SER A 49 -11.75 1.73 7.46
N ASP A 50 -10.89 1.10 8.28
CA ASP A 50 -11.10 0.91 9.71
C ASP A 50 -10.56 2.04 10.61
N GLY A 51 -9.69 2.90 10.05
CA GLY A 51 -9.05 4.02 10.71
C GLY A 51 -7.59 3.80 11.15
N VAL A 52 -7.00 2.65 10.82
CA VAL A 52 -5.57 2.35 10.96
C VAL A 52 -4.94 2.31 9.57
N SER A 53 -3.67 2.72 9.42
CA SER A 53 -3.03 2.64 8.12
C SER A 53 -2.49 1.26 7.82
N ASP A 54 -2.40 0.89 6.53
CA ASP A 54 -1.90 -0.40 6.10
C ASP A 54 -0.48 -0.64 6.63
N ALA A 55 0.37 0.39 6.61
CA ALA A 55 1.70 0.38 7.21
C ALA A 55 1.70 0.06 8.73
N ASP A 56 0.78 0.67 9.49
CA ASP A 56 0.67 0.49 10.93
C ASP A 56 0.16 -0.93 11.26
N GLU A 57 -0.78 -1.44 10.46
CA GLU A 57 -1.30 -2.80 10.59
C GLU A 57 -0.26 -3.86 10.27
N VAL A 58 0.49 -3.69 9.17
CA VAL A 58 1.62 -4.56 8.82
C VAL A 58 2.68 -4.55 9.92
N ALA A 59 2.96 -3.38 10.51
CA ALA A 59 3.90 -3.26 11.64
C ALA A 59 3.37 -3.92 12.92
N ALA A 60 2.06 -3.89 13.16
CA ALA A 60 1.40 -4.57 14.27
C ALA A 60 1.24 -6.09 14.04
N GLY A 61 1.35 -6.55 12.79
CA GLY A 61 1.10 -7.93 12.38
C GLY A 61 -0.38 -8.26 12.28
N THR A 62 -1.24 -7.27 12.07
CA THR A 62 -2.66 -7.44 11.73
C THR A 62 -2.84 -7.54 10.21
N ASP A 63 -4.08 -7.73 9.75
CA ASP A 63 -4.39 -7.89 8.34
C ASP A 63 -4.95 -6.57 7.79
N PRO A 64 -4.21 -5.85 6.92
CA PRO A 64 -4.61 -4.53 6.41
C PRO A 64 -5.82 -4.54 5.46
N LEU A 65 -6.37 -5.73 5.20
CA LEU A 65 -7.57 -5.92 4.40
C LEU A 65 -8.78 -6.34 5.26
N ASN A 66 -8.63 -6.37 6.59
CA ASN A 66 -9.64 -6.85 7.50
C ASN A 66 -9.91 -5.88 8.66
N ARG A 67 -11.02 -5.15 8.50
CA ARG A 67 -11.56 -4.14 9.42
C ARG A 67 -11.76 -4.59 10.87
N ASP A 68 -11.77 -5.90 11.10
CA ASP A 68 -11.96 -6.53 12.40
C ASP A 68 -10.72 -7.37 12.73
N THR A 69 -9.69 -6.67 13.25
CA THR A 69 -8.39 -7.26 13.56
C THR A 69 -8.39 -8.03 14.89
N ASP A 70 -9.38 -7.84 15.77
CA ASP A 70 -9.51 -8.55 17.05
C ASP A 70 -10.73 -9.48 17.19
N GLY A 71 -11.67 -9.47 16.24
CA GLY A 71 -12.67 -10.53 16.02
C GLY A 71 -13.87 -10.53 16.97
N ASP A 72 -14.34 -9.37 17.44
CA ASP A 72 -15.36 -9.25 18.52
C ASP A 72 -16.82 -8.97 18.10
#